data_AF-A0A8T1V0J7-F1
#
_entry.id   AF-A0A8T1V0J7-F1
#
_cell.length_a   1.000
_cell.length_b   1.000
_cell.length_c   1.000
_cell.angle_alpha   90.00
_cell.angle_beta   90.00
_cell.angle_gamma   90.00
#
_symmetry.space_group_name_H-M   'P 1'
#
loop_
_entity.id
_entity.type
_entity.pdbx_description
1 polymer ?
#
loop_
_entity_poly.entity_id
_entity_poly.type
_entity_poly.pdbx_seq_one_letter_code
_entity_poly.pdbx_strand_id
1 'polypeptide(L)'
;MTTEWKNATRIFELKMGLIGSLYEKYACEDPPQVDMLSEVVTGITAPALAQYFAQDIQEMSVHRMQKALFSGCDTLRALADEKLKRDLVDLLFLVSELRGHTVWNPQVYAGTMGITVDALDDLVKTTQDTLVEMETLTLALHETLHQHEKLVPRHMAQNRF
;
A
#
# COMPACT_ATOMS: atom_id res chain seq x y z
N MET A 1 -2.29 6.00 8.76
CA MET A 1 -2.09 5.14 7.57
C MET A 1 -2.38 5.90 6.28
N THR A 2 -3.60 6.39 6.03
CA THR A 2 -3.93 7.13 4.78
C THR A 2 -3.01 8.33 4.50
N THR A 3 -2.69 9.12 5.51
CA THR A 3 -1.76 10.27 5.37
C THR A 3 -0.36 9.82 4.98
N GLU A 4 0.15 8.76 5.61
CA GLU A 4 1.48 8.21 5.30
C GLU A 4 1.54 7.66 3.87
N TRP A 5 0.49 6.95 3.44
CA TRP A 5 0.39 6.48 2.05
C TRP A 5 0.41 7.64 1.06
N LYS A 6 -0.43 8.66 1.27
CA LYS A 6 -0.46 9.85 0.40
C LYS A 6 0.88 10.56 0.36
N ASN A 7 1.58 10.67 1.49
CA ASN A 7 2.90 11.28 1.54
C ASN A 7 3.93 10.45 0.76
N ALA A 8 3.87 9.12 0.88
CA ALA A 8 4.76 8.19 0.19
C ALA A 8 4.56 8.21 -1.34
N THR A 9 3.31 8.28 -1.80
CA THR A 9 2.97 8.22 -3.24
C THR A 9 2.92 9.58 -3.91
N ARG A 10 2.92 10.69 -3.17
CA ARG A 10 2.74 12.05 -3.73
C ARG A 10 3.60 12.35 -4.95
N ILE A 11 4.91 12.11 -4.85
CA ILE A 11 5.84 12.45 -5.95
C ILE A 11 5.58 11.53 -7.14
N PHE A 12 5.34 10.25 -6.88
CA PHE A 12 5.00 9.27 -7.91
C PHE A 12 3.72 9.65 -8.66
N GLU A 13 2.64 9.95 -7.94
CA GLU A 13 1.36 10.37 -8.53
C GLU A 13 1.51 11.64 -9.37
N LEU A 14 2.26 12.63 -8.89
CA LEU A 14 2.54 13.86 -9.64
C LEU A 14 3.30 13.58 -10.94
N LYS A 15 4.30 12.69 -10.90
CA LYS A 15 5.11 12.37 -12.08
C LYS A 15 4.34 11.51 -13.08
N MET A 16 3.67 10.47 -12.61
CA MET A 16 2.84 9.61 -13.45
C MET A 16 1.66 10.38 -14.06
N GLY A 17 1.13 11.42 -13.41
CA GLY A 17 0.10 12.28 -13.97
C GLY A 17 0.53 13.05 -15.24
N LEU A 18 1.84 13.28 -15.43
CA LEU A 18 2.36 14.03 -16.59
C LEU A 18 2.34 13.20 -17.88
N ILE A 19 2.46 11.87 -17.77
CA ILE A 19 2.56 10.99 -18.95
C ILE A 19 1.31 11.04 -19.82
N GLY A 20 0.12 11.14 -19.21
CA GLY A 20 -1.15 11.20 -19.93
C GLY A 20 -1.24 12.42 -20.84
N SER A 21 -0.82 13.58 -20.33
CA SER A 21 -0.81 14.82 -21.10
C SER A 21 0.12 14.77 -22.32
N LEU A 22 1.22 14.01 -22.22
CA LEU A 22 2.13 13.79 -23.34
C LEU A 22 1.53 12.84 -24.37
N TYR A 23 0.89 11.76 -23.93
CA TYR A 23 0.25 10.80 -24.84
C TYR A 23 -0.91 11.44 -25.61
N GLU A 24 -1.70 12.29 -24.95
CA GLU A 24 -2.72 13.10 -25.62
C GLU A 24 -2.09 14.07 -26.64
N LYS A 25 -1.02 14.77 -26.28
CA LYS A 25 -0.31 15.71 -27.16
C LYS A 25 0.25 15.06 -28.41
N TYR A 26 0.77 13.82 -28.29
CA TYR A 26 1.34 13.07 -29.40
C TYR A 26 0.30 12.23 -30.16
N ALA A 27 -0.97 12.26 -29.77
CA ALA A 27 -2.04 11.43 -30.32
C ALA A 27 -1.66 9.94 -30.34
N CYS A 28 -1.04 9.47 -29.24
CA CYS A 28 -0.67 8.07 -29.08
C CYS A 28 -1.94 7.20 -29.00
N GLU A 29 -2.01 6.17 -29.86
CA GLU A 29 -3.11 5.20 -29.87
C GLU A 29 -2.96 4.16 -28.75
N ASP A 30 -1.72 3.75 -28.49
CA ASP A 30 -1.37 2.76 -27.48
C ASP A 30 -1.20 3.41 -26.09
N PRO A 31 -1.56 2.68 -25.01
CA PRO A 31 -1.38 3.17 -23.66
C PRO A 31 0.11 3.12 -23.25
N PRO A 32 0.54 3.95 -22.29
CA PRO A 32 1.96 4.08 -21.96
C PRO A 32 2.67 2.79 -21.55
N GLN A 33 1.95 1.83 -20.98
CA GLN A 33 2.49 0.53 -20.58
C GLN A 33 2.96 -0.29 -21.80
N VAL A 34 2.25 -0.20 -22.93
CA VAL A 34 2.59 -0.94 -24.16
C VAL A 34 3.86 -0.39 -24.77
N ASP A 35 3.96 0.94 -24.89
CA ASP A 35 5.15 1.59 -25.41
C ASP A 35 6.37 1.39 -24.49
N MET A 36 6.19 1.42 -23.16
CA MET A 36 7.26 1.11 -22.20
C MET A 36 7.75 -0.34 -22.35
N LEU A 37 6.84 -1.30 -22.52
CA LEU A 37 7.21 -2.71 -22.77
C LEU A 37 7.93 -2.87 -24.12
N SER A 38 7.44 -2.18 -25.15
CA SER A 38 8.07 -2.16 -26.48
C SER A 38 9.48 -1.61 -26.42
N GLU A 39 9.71 -0.51 -25.70
CA GLU A 39 11.04 0.07 -25.50
C GLU A 39 11.99 -0.90 -24.79
N VAL A 40 11.53 -1.61 -23.76
CA VAL A 40 12.36 -2.61 -23.06
C VAL A 40 12.77 -3.77 -23.98
N VAL A 41 11.89 -4.19 -24.89
CA VAL A 41 12.15 -5.33 -25.80
C VAL A 41 12.95 -4.92 -27.03
N THR A 42 12.67 -3.75 -27.59
CA THR A 42 13.19 -3.32 -28.90
C THR A 42 14.28 -2.26 -28.80
N GLY A 43 14.38 -1.56 -27.67
CA GLY A 43 15.23 -0.38 -27.51
C GLY A 43 14.69 0.86 -28.23
N ILE A 44 13.48 0.81 -28.80
CA ILE A 44 12.87 1.91 -29.55
C ILE A 44 11.89 2.64 -28.66
N THR A 45 12.18 3.90 -28.36
CA THR A 45 11.35 4.76 -27.50
C THR A 45 10.36 5.58 -28.33
N ALA A 46 9.08 5.52 -27.98
CA ALA A 46 8.05 6.40 -28.56
C ALA A 46 8.35 7.88 -28.23
N PRO A 47 8.03 8.86 -29.12
CA PRO A 47 8.35 10.27 -28.89
C PRO A 47 7.79 10.84 -27.59
N ALA A 48 6.60 10.40 -27.17
CA ALA A 48 5.99 10.79 -25.90
C ALA A 48 6.79 10.28 -24.69
N LEU A 49 7.26 9.03 -24.72
CA LEU A 49 8.13 8.47 -23.68
C LEU A 49 9.51 9.12 -23.67
N ALA A 50 10.08 9.40 -24.84
CA ALA A 50 11.37 10.06 -24.94
C ALA A 50 11.32 11.46 -24.30
N GLN A 51 10.24 12.21 -24.57
CA GLN A 51 10.03 13.51 -23.91
C GLN A 51 9.84 13.34 -22.40
N TYR A 52 9.02 12.37 -21.97
CA TYR A 52 8.75 12.09 -20.56
C TYR A 52 10.03 11.74 -19.78
N PHE A 53 10.87 10.84 -20.29
CA PHE A 53 12.12 10.47 -19.64
C PHE A 53 13.16 11.59 -19.66
N ALA A 54 13.21 12.40 -20.72
CA ALA A 54 14.17 13.49 -20.80
C ALA A 54 13.81 14.69 -19.91
N GLN A 55 12.52 14.99 -19.74
CA GLN A 55 12.06 16.23 -19.13
C GLN A 55 11.41 16.03 -17.76
N ASP A 56 10.58 15.00 -17.61
CA ASP A 56 9.73 14.81 -16.45
C ASP A 56 10.30 13.81 -15.44
N ILE A 57 11.02 12.77 -15.90
CA ILE A 57 11.65 11.74 -15.07
C ILE A 57 13.17 11.92 -15.03
N GLN A 58 13.63 12.79 -14.14
CA GLN A 58 15.05 12.95 -13.85
C GLN A 58 15.52 11.92 -12.81
N GLU A 59 16.77 11.47 -12.89
CA GLU A 59 17.36 10.48 -11.96
C GLU A 59 17.17 10.86 -10.48
N MET A 60 17.41 12.13 -10.13
CA MET A 60 17.19 12.64 -8.78
C MET A 60 15.73 12.58 -8.33
N SER A 61 14.77 12.72 -9.26
CA SER A 61 13.36 12.59 -8.95
C SER A 61 12.97 11.12 -8.72
N VAL A 62 13.54 10.19 -9.49
CA VAL A 62 13.36 8.74 -9.30
C VAL A 62 13.88 8.31 -7.93
N HIS A 63 15.08 8.75 -7.56
CA HIS A 63 15.64 8.42 -6.25
C HIS A 63 14.79 8.97 -5.09
N ARG A 64 14.24 10.19 -5.23
CA ARG A 64 13.32 10.77 -4.24
C ARG A 64 12.00 10.00 -4.15
N MET A 65 11.42 9.60 -5.27
CA MET A 65 10.22 8.76 -5.31
C MET A 65 10.46 7.43 -4.59
N GLN A 66 11.56 6.76 -4.93
CA GLN A 66 11.95 5.49 -4.34
C GLN A 66 12.15 5.62 -2.81
N LYS A 67 12.90 6.63 -2.37
CA LYS A 67 13.14 6.86 -0.93
C LYS A 67 11.86 7.17 -0.16
N ALA A 68 10.98 7.99 -0.73
CA ALA A 68 9.69 8.32 -0.11
C ALA A 68 8.78 7.09 0.00
N LEU A 69 8.72 6.27 -1.05
CA LEU A 69 7.94 5.03 -1.06
C LEU A 69 8.47 4.04 -0.03
N PHE A 70 9.78 3.80 0.01
CA PHE A 70 10.41 2.91 1.00
C PHE A 70 10.11 3.35 2.44
N SER A 71 10.40 4.61 2.74
CA SER A 71 10.16 5.17 4.08
C SER A 71 8.67 5.12 4.46
N GLY A 72 7.76 5.34 3.51
CA GLY A 72 6.32 5.27 3.75
C GLY A 72 5.84 3.85 4.02
N CYS A 73 6.29 2.88 3.23
CA CYS A 73 5.98 1.47 3.43
C CYS A 73 6.51 0.93 4.76
N ASP A 74 7.72 1.32 5.18
CA ASP A 74 8.27 0.96 6.49
C ASP A 74 7.43 1.54 7.64
N THR A 75 7.04 2.81 7.51
CA THR A 75 6.17 3.47 8.51
C THR A 75 4.79 2.79 8.58
N LEU A 76 4.20 2.46 7.43
CA LEU A 76 2.92 1.77 7.36
C LEU A 76 2.99 0.36 7.95
N ARG A 77 4.08 -0.37 7.68
CA ARG A 77 4.34 -1.68 8.29
C ARG A 77 4.42 -1.56 9.81
N ALA A 78 5.22 -0.64 10.35
CA ALA A 78 5.33 -0.45 11.79
C ALA A 78 3.97 -0.13 12.43
N LEU A 79 3.17 0.73 11.80
CA LEU A 79 1.80 1.03 12.27
C LEU A 79 0.88 -0.19 12.27
N ALA A 80 0.95 -1.02 11.22
CA ALA A 80 0.13 -2.23 11.12
C ALA A 80 0.57 -3.31 12.12
N ASP A 81 1.86 -3.66 12.12
CA ASP A 81 2.40 -4.79 12.87
C ASP A 81 2.59 -4.49 14.35
N GLU A 82 3.12 -3.31 14.70
CA GLU A 82 3.51 -3.03 16.09
C GLU A 82 2.36 -2.46 16.91
N LYS A 83 1.40 -1.82 16.25
CA LYS A 83 0.29 -1.12 16.92
C LYS A 83 -1.05 -1.74 16.60
N LEU A 84 -1.52 -1.68 15.35
CA LEU A 84 -2.91 -2.00 15.05
C LEU A 84 -3.24 -3.48 15.29
N LYS A 85 -2.38 -4.41 14.85
CA LYS A 85 -2.59 -5.84 15.10
C LYS A 85 -2.58 -6.16 16.60
N ARG A 86 -1.68 -5.54 17.37
CA ARG A 86 -1.63 -5.72 18.83
C ARG A 86 -2.91 -5.24 19.50
N ASP A 87 -3.33 -4.01 19.20
CA ASP A 87 -4.54 -3.41 19.77
C ASP A 87 -5.80 -4.22 19.41
N LEU A 88 -5.86 -4.78 18.20
CA LEU A 88 -6.97 -5.65 17.77
C LEU A 88 -6.97 -7.01 18.48
N VAL A 89 -5.80 -7.58 18.77
CA VAL A 89 -5.70 -8.82 19.57
C VAL A 89 -6.17 -8.56 21.01
N ASP A 90 -5.77 -7.44 21.61
CA ASP A 90 -6.21 -7.05 22.96
C ASP A 90 -7.72 -6.81 23.00
N LEU A 91 -8.28 -6.13 22.00
CA LEU A 91 -9.72 -5.96 21.84
C LEU A 91 -10.44 -7.31 21.72
N LEU A 92 -9.92 -8.20 20.87
CA LEU A 92 -10.50 -9.53 20.65
C LEU A 92 -10.54 -10.34 21.95
N PHE A 93 -9.49 -10.26 22.77
CA PHE A 93 -9.43 -10.88 24.09
C PHE A 93 -10.55 -10.35 25.00
N LEU A 94 -10.62 -9.02 25.18
CA LEU A 94 -11.60 -8.38 26.07
C LEU A 94 -13.05 -8.65 25.65
N VAL A 95 -13.34 -8.57 24.34
CA VAL A 95 -14.68 -8.85 23.81
C VAL A 95 -15.04 -10.33 23.99
N SER A 96 -14.07 -11.24 23.85
CA SER A 96 -14.29 -12.67 24.09
C SER A 96 -14.55 -12.98 25.56
N GLU A 97 -13.87 -12.31 26.49
CA GLU A 97 -14.17 -12.42 27.93
C GLU A 97 -15.58 -11.90 28.25
N LEU A 98 -15.92 -10.71 27.75
CA LEU A 98 -17.25 -10.13 27.91
C LEU A 98 -18.34 -11.04 27.35
N ARG A 99 -18.10 -11.65 26.19
CA ARG A 99 -18.99 -12.64 25.59
C ARG A 99 -19.19 -13.83 26.52
N GLY A 100 -18.10 -14.35 27.11
CA GLY A 100 -18.16 -15.40 28.13
C GLY A 100 -19.10 -15.02 29.27
N HIS A 101 -18.89 -13.86 29.88
CA HIS A 101 -19.76 -13.37 30.96
C HIS A 101 -21.22 -13.21 30.54
N THR A 102 -21.46 -12.74 29.31
CA THR A 102 -22.81 -12.51 28.78
C THR A 102 -23.55 -13.85 28.55
N VAL A 103 -22.84 -14.90 28.13
CA VAL A 103 -23.40 -16.26 28.00
C VAL A 103 -23.79 -16.84 29.37
N TRP A 104 -23.00 -16.58 30.41
CA TRP A 104 -23.27 -17.10 31.76
C TRP A 104 -24.41 -16.35 32.48
N ASN A 105 -24.64 -15.07 32.17
CA ASN A 105 -25.71 -14.29 32.78
C ASN A 105 -26.48 -13.39 31.78
N PRO A 106 -27.16 -14.00 30.79
CA PRO A 106 -27.71 -13.25 29.66
C PRO A 106 -28.78 -12.23 30.05
N GLN A 107 -29.57 -12.52 31.10
CA GLN A 107 -30.64 -11.60 31.53
C GLN A 107 -30.10 -10.30 32.13
N VAL A 108 -29.00 -10.34 32.88
CA VAL A 108 -28.40 -9.14 33.46
C VAL A 108 -27.80 -8.25 32.37
N TYR A 109 -27.03 -8.83 31.44
CA TYR A 109 -26.39 -8.09 30.37
C TYR A 109 -27.38 -7.57 29.32
N ALA A 110 -28.33 -8.40 28.87
CA ALA A 110 -29.34 -7.96 27.91
C ALA A 110 -30.33 -6.98 28.54
N GLY A 111 -30.81 -7.25 29.76
CA GLY A 111 -31.84 -6.45 30.42
C GLY A 111 -31.34 -5.13 31.01
N THR A 112 -30.12 -5.09 31.55
CA THR A 112 -29.58 -3.90 32.22
C THR A 112 -28.67 -3.07 31.32
N MET A 113 -27.89 -3.74 30.47
CA MET A 113 -26.85 -3.10 29.65
C MET A 113 -27.17 -3.08 28.16
N GLY A 114 -28.22 -3.80 27.73
CA GLY A 114 -28.56 -3.91 26.30
C GLY A 114 -27.52 -4.70 25.48
N ILE A 115 -26.64 -5.45 26.14
CA ILE A 115 -25.58 -6.22 25.48
C ILE A 115 -26.09 -7.62 25.21
N THR A 116 -26.15 -8.01 23.94
CA THR A 116 -26.53 -9.35 23.51
C THR A 116 -25.31 -10.16 23.09
N VAL A 117 -25.41 -11.49 23.20
CA VAL A 117 -24.34 -12.39 22.73
C VAL A 117 -24.12 -12.23 21.22
N ASP A 118 -25.20 -12.09 20.45
CA ASP A 118 -25.13 -11.91 18.99
C ASP A 118 -24.32 -10.66 18.60
N ALA A 119 -24.53 -9.54 19.30
CA ALA A 119 -23.76 -8.31 19.04
C ALA A 119 -22.27 -8.47 19.36
N LEU A 120 -21.93 -9.27 20.38
CA LEU A 120 -20.54 -9.59 20.70
C LEU A 120 -19.93 -10.57 19.70
N ASP A 121 -20.71 -11.52 19.19
CA ASP A 121 -20.29 -12.43 18.12
C ASP A 121 -19.95 -11.66 16.83
N ASP A 122 -20.80 -10.71 16.45
CA ASP A 122 -20.54 -9.82 15.30
C ASP A 122 -19.27 -8.97 15.50
N LEU A 123 -19.05 -8.48 16.72
CA LEU A 123 -17.86 -7.68 17.05
C LEU A 123 -16.58 -8.53 17.04
N VAL A 124 -16.62 -9.75 17.58
CA VAL A 124 -15.52 -10.73 17.52
C VAL A 124 -15.17 -11.00 16.06
N LYS A 125 -16.16 -11.31 15.23
CA LYS A 125 -15.97 -11.60 13.81
C LYS A 125 -15.37 -10.40 13.07
N THR A 126 -15.93 -9.21 13.25
CA THR A 126 -15.42 -7.98 12.62
C THR A 126 -13.97 -7.71 13.01
N THR A 127 -13.61 -7.95 14.27
CA THR A 127 -12.24 -7.78 14.76
C THR A 127 -11.27 -8.79 14.13
N GLN A 128 -11.70 -10.05 13.99
CA GLN A 128 -10.94 -11.10 13.30
C GLN A 128 -10.74 -10.79 11.81
N ASP A 129 -11.80 -10.37 11.12
CA ASP A 129 -11.74 -9.98 9.71
C ASP A 129 -10.77 -8.80 9.52
N THR A 130 -10.83 -7.80 10.40
CA THR A 130 -9.91 -6.66 10.38
C THR A 130 -8.45 -7.10 10.61
N LEU A 131 -8.19 -8.05 11.51
CA LEU A 131 -6.85 -8.61 11.71
C LEU A 131 -6.30 -9.27 10.43
N VAL A 132 -7.14 -10.03 9.72
CA VAL A 132 -6.78 -10.66 8.44
C VAL A 132 -6.49 -9.62 7.37
N GLU A 133 -7.31 -8.57 7.29
CA GLU A 133 -7.05 -7.45 6.37
C GLU A 133 -5.73 -6.74 6.67
N MET A 134 -5.38 -6.56 7.95
CA MET A 134 -4.08 -5.98 8.33
C MET A 134 -2.90 -6.87 7.97
N GLU A 135 -3.03 -8.20 8.08
CA GLU A 135 -2.00 -9.12 7.60
C GLU A 135 -1.83 -9.03 6.08
N THR A 136 -2.95 -9.01 5.36
CA THR A 136 -2.96 -8.84 3.90
C THR A 136 -2.29 -7.53 3.49
N LEU A 137 -2.53 -6.44 4.22
CA LEU A 137 -1.87 -5.16 4.01
C LEU A 137 -0.36 -5.23 4.25
N THR A 138 0.09 -5.83 5.36
CA THR A 138 1.53 -5.99 5.64
C THR A 138 2.24 -6.78 4.55
N LEU A 139 1.59 -7.83 4.02
CA LEU A 139 2.11 -8.63 2.90
C LEU A 139 2.19 -7.78 1.61
N ALA A 140 1.14 -7.06 1.26
CA ALA A 140 1.14 -6.17 0.09
C ALA A 140 2.23 -5.08 0.17
N LEU A 141 2.48 -4.53 1.36
CA LEU A 141 3.59 -3.61 1.61
C LEU A 141 4.94 -4.31 1.41
N HIS A 142 5.10 -5.56 1.85
CA HIS A 142 6.31 -6.35 1.61
C HIS A 142 6.58 -6.56 0.12
N GLU A 143 5.55 -6.99 -0.62
CA GLU A 143 5.66 -7.29 -2.05
C GLU A 143 6.01 -6.04 -2.85
N THR A 144 5.40 -4.90 -2.50
CA THR A 144 5.67 -3.60 -3.13
C THR A 144 7.15 -3.22 -2.98
N LEU A 145 7.73 -3.42 -1.78
CA LEU A 145 9.13 -3.17 -1.50
C LEU A 145 10.05 -4.08 -2.32
N HIS A 146 9.75 -5.38 -2.34
CA HIS A 146 10.55 -6.39 -3.05
C HIS A 146 10.52 -6.22 -4.58
N GLN A 147 9.37 -5.87 -5.14
CA GLN A 147 9.24 -5.61 -6.58
C GLN A 147 10.01 -4.35 -6.99
N HIS A 148 9.99 -3.29 -6.18
CA HIS A 148 10.75 -2.07 -6.47
C HIS A 148 12.27 -2.27 -6.35
N GLU A 149 12.73 -3.15 -5.46
CA GLU A 149 14.16 -3.48 -5.36
C GLU A 149 14.67 -4.21 -6.62
N LYS A 150 13.84 -5.06 -7.24
CA LYS A 150 14.21 -5.82 -8.45
C LYS A 150 14.25 -4.99 -9.74
N LEU A 151 13.49 -3.90 -9.80
CA LEU A 151 13.44 -3.01 -10.97
C LEU A 151 14.66 -2.08 -11.07
N VAL A 152 15.51 -2.02 -10.05
CA VAL A 152 16.79 -1.29 -10.09
C VAL A 152 17.89 -2.25 -10.56
N PRO A 153 18.51 -2.03 -11.74
CA PRO A 153 19.64 -2.85 -12.15
C PRO A 153 20.79 -2.66 -11.16
N ARG A 154 21.27 -3.76 -10.56
CA ARG A 154 22.53 -3.81 -9.78
C ARG A 154 23.78 -3.42 -10.59
N HIS A 155 23.65 -2.98 -11.84
CA HIS A 155 24.74 -2.72 -12.77
C HIS A 155 25.21 -1.25 -12.86
N MET A 156 24.56 -0.29 -12.19
CA MET A 156 25.08 1.09 -12.19
C MET A 156 26.29 1.32 -11.27
N ALA A 157 26.75 0.30 -10.53
CA ALA A 157 27.90 0.39 -9.63
C ALA A 157 29.24 -0.11 -10.23
N GLN A 158 29.27 -0.65 -11.46
CA GLN A 158 30.47 -1.34 -11.98
C GLN A 158 31.18 -0.71 -13.18
N ASN A 159 30.69 0.39 -13.75
CA ASN A 159 31.42 1.11 -14.80
C ASN A 159 31.90 2.47 -14.32
N ARG A 160 32.92 2.45 -13.45
CA ARG A 160 33.92 3.52 -13.37
C ARG A 160 35.29 2.88 -13.54
N PHE A 161 35.72 2.80 -14.79
CA PHE A 161 37.13 2.77 -15.18
C PHE A 161 37.35 3.93 -16.15
#